data_AF-A0A7Y7LE93-F1
#
_entry.id   AF-A0A7Y7LE93-F1
#
_cell.length_a   1.000
_cell.length_b   1.000
_cell.length_c   1.000
_cell.angle_alpha   90.00
_cell.angle_beta   90.00
_cell.angle_gamma   90.00
#
_symmetry.space_group_name_H-M   'P 1'
#
loop_
_entity.id
_entity.type
_entity.pdbx_description
1 polymer ?
#
loop_
_entity_poly.entity_id
_entity_poly.type
_entity_poly.pdbx_seq_one_letter_code
_entity_poly.pdbx_strand_id
1 'polypeptide(L)'
;MDSYTSSSDMSAGMAGAIFGAFFIPCLIIWVIVVISSWKVYTKAGKPGWASIIPIYNIIVLLEIIGKPIWWIIMLLIPCANIIFGIWMINLLSKSFGKSEGFTIGLIIFPFIFYPILGFGSATYLGPSAKEAQGAAPFNPNDYRDPFNNQNPPPQNY
;
A
#
# COMPACT_ATOMS: atom_id res chain seq x y z
N MET A 1 -1.36 -46.84 32.09
CA MET A 1 -2.14 -45.76 31.45
C MET A 1 -1.21 -44.66 30.93
N ASP A 2 0.10 -44.93 30.80
CA ASP A 2 1.15 -43.91 30.85
C ASP A 2 1.76 -43.57 29.48
N SER A 3 1.44 -44.37 28.45
CA SER A 3 1.89 -44.14 27.07
C SER A 3 1.06 -43.09 26.32
N TYR A 4 -0.23 -42.94 26.67
CA TYR A 4 -1.11 -41.94 26.07
C TYR A 4 -0.81 -40.52 26.57
N THR A 5 -0.46 -40.36 27.85
CA THR A 5 -0.05 -39.07 28.43
C THR A 5 1.29 -38.59 27.89
N SER A 6 2.30 -39.46 27.78
CA SER A 6 3.60 -39.09 27.19
C SER A 6 3.50 -38.63 25.73
N SER A 7 2.64 -39.27 24.93
CA SER A 7 2.46 -38.89 23.52
C SER A 7 1.64 -37.61 23.35
N SER A 8 0.64 -37.35 24.20
CA SER A 8 -0.11 -36.09 24.21
C SER A 8 0.72 -34.91 24.70
N ASP A 9 1.58 -35.11 25.70
CA ASP A 9 2.46 -34.06 26.23
C ASP A 9 3.57 -33.71 25.24
N MET A 10 4.12 -34.71 24.55
CA MET A 10 5.09 -34.51 23.48
C MET A 10 4.45 -33.81 22.26
N SER A 11 3.18 -34.12 21.95
CA SER A 11 2.39 -33.44 20.92
C SER A 11 2.08 -31.98 21.29
N ALA A 12 1.71 -31.71 22.54
CA ALA A 12 1.45 -30.36 23.05
C ALA A 12 2.74 -29.51 23.10
N GLY A 13 3.86 -30.10 23.54
CA GLY A 13 5.18 -29.46 23.52
C GLY A 13 5.65 -29.13 22.09
N MET A 14 5.44 -30.05 21.14
CA MET A 14 5.75 -29.82 19.74
C MET A 14 4.85 -28.75 19.11
N ALA A 15 3.55 -28.73 19.42
CA ALA A 15 2.63 -27.69 18.98
C ALA A 15 3.01 -26.30 19.53
N GLY A 16 3.39 -26.23 20.83
CA GLY A 16 3.86 -25.00 21.45
C GLY A 16 5.19 -24.49 20.86
N ALA A 17 6.11 -25.39 20.53
CA ALA A 17 7.38 -25.05 19.88
C ALA A 17 7.18 -24.56 18.45
N ILE A 18 6.31 -25.20 17.66
CA ILE A 18 5.94 -24.76 16.30
C ILE A 18 5.22 -23.41 16.39
N PHE A 19 4.31 -23.24 17.34
CA PHE A 19 3.63 -21.97 17.56
C PHE A 19 4.64 -20.87 17.91
N GLY A 20 5.52 -21.07 18.90
CA GLY A 20 6.54 -20.09 19.27
C GLY A 20 7.50 -19.75 18.12
N ALA A 21 7.99 -20.77 17.41
CA ALA A 21 8.97 -20.59 16.35
C ALA A 21 8.43 -19.90 15.08
N PHE A 22 7.13 -20.00 14.81
CA PHE A 22 6.52 -19.40 13.60
C PHE A 22 5.61 -18.21 13.92
N PHE A 23 4.80 -18.27 14.98
CA PHE A 23 3.84 -17.21 15.31
C PHE A 23 4.54 -15.93 15.75
N ILE A 24 5.56 -16.03 16.61
CA ILE A 24 6.30 -14.86 17.12
C ILE A 24 6.98 -14.08 15.99
N PRO A 25 7.82 -14.68 15.13
CA PRO A 25 8.44 -13.92 14.03
C PRO A 25 7.42 -13.41 13.01
N CYS A 26 6.36 -14.17 12.71
CA CYS A 26 5.27 -13.69 11.84
C CYS A 26 4.58 -12.45 12.42
N LEU A 27 4.35 -12.42 13.74
CA LEU A 27 3.75 -11.27 14.43
C LEU A 27 4.67 -10.05 14.36
N ILE A 28 5.98 -10.23 14.58
CA ILE A 28 6.96 -9.14 14.45
C ILE A 28 6.96 -8.56 13.03
N ILE A 29 7.01 -9.42 12.00
CA ILE A 29 6.96 -9.00 10.60
C ILE A 29 5.66 -8.24 10.31
N TRP A 30 4.53 -8.74 10.81
CA TRP A 30 3.23 -8.09 10.64
C TRP A 30 3.21 -6.69 11.26
N VAL A 31 3.72 -6.53 12.48
CA VAL A 31 3.81 -5.21 13.14
C VAL A 31 4.67 -4.24 12.32
N ILE A 32 5.82 -4.68 11.78
CA ILE A 32 6.68 -3.85 10.94
C ILE A 32 5.92 -3.37 9.68
N VAL A 33 5.18 -4.27 9.02
CA VAL A 33 4.38 -3.94 7.82
C VAL A 33 3.26 -2.95 8.16
N VAL A 34 2.60 -3.10 9.31
CA VAL A 34 1.53 -2.20 9.76
C VAL A 34 2.07 -0.80 10.04
N ILE A 35 3.17 -0.69 10.78
CA ILE A 35 3.79 0.62 11.07
C ILE A 35 4.28 1.28 9.77
N SER A 36 4.82 0.49 8.85
CA SER A 36 5.26 0.98 7.54
C SER A 36 4.08 1.50 6.71
N SER A 37 2.99 0.75 6.67
CA SER A 37 1.73 1.15 6.02
C SER A 37 1.17 2.43 6.64
N TRP A 38 1.18 2.55 7.97
CA TRP A 38 0.80 3.78 8.66
C TRP A 38 1.58 4.97 8.11
N LYS A 39 2.90 4.84 8.00
CA LYS A 39 3.76 5.90 7.46
C LYS A 39 3.45 6.25 6.01
N VAL A 40 3.22 5.24 5.15
CA VAL A 40 2.79 5.45 3.75
C VAL A 40 1.53 6.31 3.69
N TYR A 41 0.53 6.00 4.51
CA TYR A 41 -0.74 6.72 4.53
C TYR A 41 -0.56 8.16 5.04
N THR A 42 0.25 8.36 6.08
CA THR A 42 0.55 9.71 6.58
C THR A 42 1.30 10.56 5.56
N LYS A 43 2.19 9.97 4.75
CA LYS A 43 2.85 10.66 3.64
C LYS A 43 1.88 11.09 2.54
N ALA A 44 0.82 10.34 2.34
CA ALA A 44 -0.26 10.69 1.42
C ALA A 44 -1.29 11.68 2.01
N GLY A 45 -1.04 12.22 3.21
CA GLY A 45 -1.95 13.14 3.89
C GLY A 45 -3.20 12.48 4.46
N LYS A 46 -3.19 11.14 4.61
CA LYS A 46 -4.31 10.36 5.14
C LYS A 46 -4.01 9.84 6.55
N PRO A 47 -5.05 9.57 7.37
CA PRO A 47 -4.85 9.00 8.69
C PRO A 47 -4.23 7.61 8.59
N GLY A 48 -3.04 7.41 9.17
CA GLY A 48 -2.36 6.13 8.99
C GLY A 48 -2.92 4.95 9.78
N TRP A 49 -3.72 5.20 10.82
CA TRP A 49 -4.53 4.16 11.48
C TRP A 49 -5.56 3.54 10.52
N ALA A 50 -5.93 4.23 9.44
CA ALA A 50 -6.84 3.71 8.42
C ALA A 50 -6.32 2.41 7.79
N SER A 51 -4.99 2.23 7.76
CA SER A 51 -4.37 1.03 7.22
C SER A 51 -4.66 -0.25 8.01
N ILE A 52 -5.13 -0.14 9.26
CA ILE A 52 -5.36 -1.30 10.15
C ILE A 52 -6.75 -1.90 9.94
N ILE A 53 -7.75 -1.06 9.66
CA ILE A 53 -9.14 -1.52 9.50
C ILE A 53 -9.33 -2.02 8.06
N PRO A 54 -9.70 -3.29 7.82
CA PRO A 54 -9.68 -3.87 6.47
C PRO A 54 -10.49 -3.11 5.42
N ILE A 55 -11.75 -2.74 5.74
CA ILE A 55 -12.63 -2.04 4.80
C ILE A 55 -12.18 -0.58 4.62
N TYR A 56 -11.82 0.09 5.71
CA TYR A 56 -11.42 1.49 5.66
C TYR A 56 -10.04 1.67 5.01
N ASN A 57 -9.13 0.71 5.18
CA ASN A 57 -7.85 0.62 4.48
C ASN A 57 -8.08 0.68 2.97
N ILE A 58 -9.00 -0.14 2.44
CA ILE A 58 -9.30 -0.16 1.00
C ILE A 58 -9.85 1.20 0.54
N ILE A 59 -10.81 1.78 1.27
CA ILE A 59 -11.39 3.08 0.91
C ILE A 59 -10.31 4.17 0.87
N VAL A 60 -9.48 4.27 1.91
CA VAL A 60 -8.42 5.28 1.99
C VAL A 60 -7.32 4.99 0.97
N LEU A 61 -6.99 3.73 0.71
CA LEU A 61 -6.07 3.34 -0.35
C LEU A 61 -6.58 3.79 -1.73
N LEU A 62 -7.87 3.58 -2.01
CA LEU A 62 -8.53 4.06 -3.24
C LEU A 62 -8.45 5.59 -3.35
N GLU A 63 -8.63 6.32 -2.25
CA GLU A 63 -8.44 7.77 -2.22
C GLU A 63 -6.98 8.20 -2.46
N ILE A 64 -6.00 7.45 -1.91
CA ILE A 64 -4.56 7.68 -2.11
C ILE A 64 -4.19 7.44 -3.59
N ILE A 65 -4.75 6.43 -4.24
CA ILE A 65 -4.45 6.16 -5.66
C ILE A 65 -5.37 6.93 -6.62
N GLY A 66 -6.42 7.60 -6.12
CA GLY A 66 -7.37 8.38 -6.92
C GLY A 66 -8.32 7.54 -7.76
N LYS A 67 -8.79 6.41 -7.22
CA LYS A 67 -9.76 5.52 -7.87
C LYS A 67 -11.11 5.57 -7.15
N PRO A 68 -12.22 5.42 -7.87
CA PRO A 68 -13.55 5.51 -7.28
C PRO A 68 -13.85 4.32 -6.36
N ILE A 69 -14.68 4.55 -5.34
CA ILE A 69 -15.05 3.59 -4.30
C ILE A 69 -15.71 2.32 -4.88
N TRP A 70 -16.33 2.38 -6.06
CA TRP A 70 -16.96 1.22 -6.70
C TRP A 70 -15.97 0.06 -6.95
N TRP A 71 -14.66 0.32 -6.99
CA TRP A 71 -13.61 -0.70 -7.08
C TRP A 71 -13.68 -1.75 -5.96
N ILE A 72 -14.29 -1.43 -4.81
CA ILE A 72 -14.55 -2.40 -3.74
C ILE A 72 -15.40 -3.57 -4.24
N ILE A 73 -16.36 -3.34 -5.14
CA ILE A 73 -17.20 -4.39 -5.72
C ILE A 73 -16.35 -5.38 -6.52
N MET A 74 -15.31 -4.90 -7.21
CA MET A 74 -14.37 -5.77 -7.95
C MET A 74 -13.54 -6.64 -7.00
N LEU A 75 -13.28 -6.19 -5.77
CA LEU A 75 -12.62 -6.98 -4.74
C LEU A 75 -13.52 -8.08 -4.15
N LEU A 76 -14.84 -8.02 -4.30
CA LEU A 76 -15.72 -9.13 -3.87
C LEU A 76 -15.71 -10.30 -4.85
N ILE A 77 -15.31 -10.09 -6.11
CA ILE A 77 -15.29 -11.13 -7.14
C ILE A 77 -13.93 -11.86 -7.07
N PRO A 78 -13.87 -13.18 -6.82
CA PRO A 78 -12.62 -13.89 -6.53
C PRO A 78 -11.51 -13.73 -7.60
N CYS A 79 -11.87 -13.82 -8.88
CA CYS A 79 -10.90 -13.69 -9.97
C CYS A 79 -10.48 -12.23 -10.21
N ALA A 80 -11.41 -11.28 -10.08
CA ALA A 80 -11.11 -9.87 -10.25
C ALA A 80 -10.33 -9.30 -9.05
N ASN A 81 -10.55 -9.83 -7.84
CA ASN A 81 -9.87 -9.43 -6.61
C ASN A 81 -8.35 -9.47 -6.77
N ILE A 82 -7.81 -10.55 -7.32
CA ILE A 82 -6.36 -10.72 -7.50
C ILE A 82 -5.82 -9.67 -8.48
N ILE A 83 -6.48 -9.51 -9.64
CA ILE A 83 -6.05 -8.58 -10.69
C ILE A 83 -6.12 -7.14 -10.19
N PHE A 84 -7.24 -6.75 -9.58
CA PHE A 84 -7.43 -5.41 -9.02
C PHE A 84 -6.52 -5.16 -7.82
N GLY A 85 -6.25 -6.16 -6.99
CA GLY A 85 -5.28 -6.10 -5.90
C GLY A 85 -3.88 -5.74 -6.39
N ILE A 86 -3.39 -6.48 -7.38
CA ILE A 86 -2.09 -6.19 -8.02
C ILE A 86 -2.10 -4.79 -8.64
N TRP A 87 -3.20 -4.42 -9.31
CA TRP A 87 -3.32 -3.11 -9.96
C TRP A 87 -3.31 -1.96 -8.95
N MET A 88 -3.98 -2.09 -7.81
CA MET A 88 -3.94 -1.08 -6.73
C MET A 88 -2.52 -0.92 -6.16
N ILE A 89 -1.77 -2.00 -5.96
CA ILE A 89 -0.38 -1.94 -5.49
C ILE A 89 0.50 -1.24 -6.53
N ASN A 90 0.27 -1.49 -7.83
CA ASN A 90 0.97 -0.79 -8.91
C ASN A 90 0.67 0.71 -8.90
N LEU A 91 -0.59 1.09 -8.76
CA LEU A 91 -1.00 2.50 -8.70
C LEU A 91 -0.48 3.18 -7.43
N LEU A 92 -0.43 2.48 -6.30
CA LEU A 92 0.21 2.96 -5.08
C LEU A 92 1.69 3.24 -5.35
N SER A 93 2.45 2.26 -5.86
CA SER A 93 3.85 2.42 -6.25
C SER A 93 4.05 3.63 -7.17
N LYS A 94 3.21 3.78 -8.19
CA LYS A 94 3.24 4.90 -9.15
C LYS A 94 2.94 6.25 -8.47
N SER A 95 1.99 6.29 -7.53
CA SER A 95 1.65 7.50 -6.75
C SER A 95 2.82 8.03 -5.89
N PHE A 96 3.83 7.19 -5.64
CA PHE A 96 5.08 7.54 -4.96
C PHE A 96 6.28 7.66 -5.92
N GLY A 97 6.03 7.69 -7.24
CA GLY A 97 7.06 7.80 -8.28
C GLY A 97 7.93 6.56 -8.45
N LYS A 98 7.44 5.37 -8.09
CA LYS A 98 8.18 4.10 -8.19
C LYS A 98 7.75 3.28 -9.41
N SER A 99 8.72 2.56 -10.01
CA SER A 99 8.53 1.75 -11.22
C SER A 99 7.78 0.43 -10.96
N GLU A 100 7.44 -0.28 -12.03
CA GLU A 100 6.74 -1.57 -11.95
C GLU A 100 7.59 -2.66 -11.29
N GLY A 101 8.93 -2.60 -11.43
CA GLY A 101 9.85 -3.48 -10.70
C GLY A 101 9.74 -3.31 -9.18
N PHE A 102 9.51 -2.09 -8.70
CA PHE A 102 9.26 -1.83 -7.28
C PHE A 102 7.90 -2.41 -6.83
N THR A 103 6.89 -2.39 -7.71
CA THR A 103 5.59 -3.05 -7.46
C THR A 103 5.76 -4.54 -7.25
N ILE A 104 6.52 -5.21 -8.12
CA ILE A 104 6.81 -6.64 -8.01
C ILE A 104 7.51 -6.94 -6.68
N GLY A 105 8.48 -6.11 -6.30
CA GLY A 105 9.12 -6.17 -4.98
C GLY A 105 8.13 -6.02 -3.82
N LEU A 106 7.15 -5.13 -3.95
CA LEU A 106 6.09 -4.93 -2.96
C LEU A 106 5.18 -6.16 -2.80
N ILE A 107 4.96 -6.91 -3.89
CA ILE A 107 4.11 -8.11 -3.90
C ILE A 107 4.87 -9.31 -3.31
N ILE A 108 6.12 -9.53 -3.74
CA ILE A 108 6.90 -10.71 -3.33
C ILE A 108 7.52 -10.51 -1.92
N PHE A 109 7.99 -9.30 -1.61
CA PHE A 109 8.67 -8.96 -0.36
C PHE A 109 8.07 -7.71 0.31
N PRO A 110 6.78 -7.74 0.69
CA PRO A 110 6.09 -6.58 1.29
C PRO A 110 6.79 -6.07 2.55
N PHE A 111 7.36 -6.97 3.37
CA PHE A 111 8.03 -6.61 4.62
C PHE A 111 9.31 -5.80 4.46
N ILE A 112 9.89 -5.71 3.24
CA ILE A 112 11.05 -4.87 2.94
C ILE A 112 10.60 -3.59 2.22
N PHE A 113 9.75 -3.75 1.21
CA PHE A 113 9.38 -2.66 0.30
C PHE A 113 8.39 -1.66 0.93
N TYR A 114 7.47 -2.10 1.80
CA TYR A 114 6.60 -1.19 2.54
C TYR A 114 7.39 -0.26 3.47
N PRO A 115 8.34 -0.74 4.30
CA PRO A 115 9.19 0.15 5.09
C PRO A 115 9.98 1.13 4.23
N ILE A 116 10.53 0.68 3.09
CA ILE A 116 11.25 1.57 2.17
C ILE A 116 10.33 2.67 1.63
N LEU A 117 9.07 2.35 1.32
CA LEU A 117 8.09 3.33 0.85
C LEU A 117 7.67 4.29 1.98
N GLY A 118 7.37 3.74 3.16
CA GLY A 118 6.85 4.47 4.32
C GLY A 118 7.90 5.34 5.02
N PHE A 119 9.10 4.82 5.25
CA PHE A 119 10.16 5.51 5.99
C PHE A 119 11.28 6.05 5.10
N GLY A 120 11.44 5.54 3.88
CA GLY A 120 12.47 6.02 2.96
C GLY A 120 12.17 7.42 2.39
N SER A 121 12.99 7.87 1.45
CA SER A 121 12.88 9.19 0.81
C SER A 121 11.73 9.33 -0.20
N ALA A 122 10.87 8.32 -0.34
CA ALA A 122 9.74 8.38 -1.27
C ALA A 122 8.73 9.45 -0.81
N THR A 123 8.45 10.40 -1.70
CA THR A 123 7.44 11.46 -1.50
C THR A 123 6.16 11.07 -2.25
N TYR A 124 5.01 11.32 -1.64
CA TYR A 124 3.74 11.12 -2.31
C TYR A 124 3.55 12.23 -3.36
N LEU A 125 3.42 11.83 -4.63
CA LEU A 125 3.34 12.74 -5.78
C LEU A 125 1.89 13.03 -6.20
N GLY A 126 0.92 12.38 -5.56
CA GLY A 126 -0.51 12.55 -5.83
C GLY A 126 -1.19 11.31 -6.43
N PRO A 127 -2.51 11.36 -6.62
CA PRO A 127 -3.30 10.20 -6.99
C PRO A 127 -2.90 9.67 -8.37
N SER A 128 -2.31 8.47 -8.41
CA SER A 128 -1.71 7.86 -9.62
C SER A 128 -0.62 8.70 -10.32
N ALA A 129 -0.06 9.73 -9.69
CA ALA A 129 1.05 10.60 -10.12
C ALA A 129 1.47 10.70 -11.62
N LYS A 130 0.68 11.04 -12.64
CA LYS A 130 -0.76 11.04 -12.96
C LYS A 130 -0.84 10.10 -14.18
N GLU A 131 -1.30 8.85 -14.05
CA GLU A 131 -1.22 7.81 -15.11
C GLU A 131 0.18 7.71 -15.78
N ALA A 132 1.22 7.70 -14.93
CA ALA A 132 2.57 7.17 -15.15
C ALA A 132 3.60 7.82 -16.10
N GLN A 133 3.25 8.67 -17.10
CA GLN A 133 4.11 9.63 -17.86
C GLN A 133 3.49 10.01 -19.25
N GLY A 134 2.32 10.67 -19.26
CA GLY A 134 1.67 11.13 -20.51
C GLY A 134 1.12 12.57 -20.46
N ALA A 135 1.31 13.28 -19.36
CA ALA A 135 1.07 14.72 -19.23
C ALA A 135 2.29 15.34 -18.54
N ALA A 136 2.72 16.52 -19.00
CA ALA A 136 3.90 17.20 -18.50
C ALA A 136 3.87 17.36 -16.97
N PRO A 137 5.05 17.35 -16.30
CA PRO A 137 5.13 17.66 -14.87
C PRO A 137 4.39 18.97 -14.60
N PHE A 138 3.74 19.07 -13.43
CA PHE A 138 3.01 20.28 -13.06
C PHE A 138 3.94 21.48 -13.15
N ASN A 139 3.75 22.28 -14.20
CA ASN A 139 4.40 23.56 -14.36
C ASN A 139 3.54 24.58 -13.62
N PRO A 140 4.05 25.24 -12.57
CA PRO A 140 3.30 26.29 -11.88
C PRO A 140 2.80 27.40 -12.82
N ASN A 141 3.46 27.59 -13.97
CA ASN A 141 3.05 28.56 -14.99
C ASN A 141 1.83 28.13 -15.81
N ASP A 142 1.43 26.84 -15.76
CA ASP A 142 0.24 26.33 -16.45
C ASP A 142 -1.02 26.38 -15.56
N TYR A 143 -0.89 26.84 -14.30
CA TYR A 143 -2.02 27.04 -13.42
C TYR A 143 -2.89 28.20 -13.92
N ARG A 144 -4.09 27.89 -14.43
CA ARG A 144 -5.13 28.88 -14.75
C ARG A 144 -6.06 28.99 -13.54
N ASP A 145 -6.04 30.14 -12.90
CA ASP A 145 -6.98 30.45 -11.83
C ASP A 145 -8.41 30.53 -12.43
N PRO A 146 -9.36 29.66 -12.00
CA PRO A 146 -10.71 29.60 -12.54
C PRO A 146 -11.54 30.85 -12.24
N PHE A 147 -11.05 31.74 -11.40
CA PHE A 147 -11.67 33.01 -11.06
C PHE A 147 -10.97 34.21 -11.72
N ASN A 148 -9.89 33.98 -12.48
CA ASN A 148 -9.13 35.02 -13.17
C ASN A 148 -9.09 34.76 -14.69
N ASN A 149 -9.82 35.57 -15.46
CA ASN A 149 -9.90 35.48 -16.94
C ASN A 149 -8.68 36.09 -17.67
N GLN A 150 -7.52 36.21 -17.02
CA GLN A 150 -6.32 36.74 -17.66
C GLN A 150 -5.65 35.68 -18.53
N ASN A 151 -5.34 36.04 -19.78
CA ASN A 151 -4.56 35.18 -20.68
C ASN A 151 -3.13 35.02 -20.12
N PRO A 152 -2.52 33.81 -20.22
CA PRO A 152 -1.16 33.60 -19.74
C PRO A 152 -0.17 34.49 -20.51
N PRO A 153 0.93 34.94 -19.87
CA PRO A 153 1.96 35.72 -20.54
C PRO A 153 2.56 34.90 -21.72
N PRO A 154 2.96 35.58 -22.81
CA PRO A 154 3.50 34.91 -23.99
C PRO A 154 4.72 34.05 -23.62
N GLN A 155 4.68 32.78 -24.01
CA GLN A 155 5.77 31.83 -23.82
C GLN A 155 6.88 32.20 -24.83
N ASN A 156 8.00 32.73 -24.34
CA ASN A 156 9.19 32.90 -25.15
C ASN A 156 9.86 31.53 -25.31
N TYR A 157 9.85 31.00 -26.53
CA TYR A 157 10.57 29.80 -26.93
C TYR A 157 12.09 30.02 -26.92
#